data_AF-A0A7X6DKZ5-F1
#
_entry.id   AF-A0A7X6DKZ5-F1
#
_cell.length_a   1.000
_cell.length_b   1.000
_cell.length_c   1.000
_cell.angle_alpha   90.00
_cell.angle_beta   90.00
_cell.angle_gamma   90.00
#
_symmetry.space_group_name_H-M   'P 1'
#
loop_
_entity.id
_entity.type
_entity.pdbx_description
1 polymer ?
#
loop_
_entity_poly.entity_id
_entity_poly.type
_entity_poly.pdbx_seq_one_letter_code
_entity_poly.pdbx_strand_id
1 'polypeptide(L)'
;MLAPNLVRPMRYSRSEHTRVQTLQKEVARAEEDYQRLRAAYLDIAKNEPGHEVALAMIGADMDRAHAHLQELIGLPRLPFTHEPSTVVRREAQRITHDN
;
A
#
# COMPACT_ATOMS: atom_id res chain seq x y z
N MET A 1 -1.31 38.07 38.57
CA MET A 1 -0.04 37.74 37.88
C MET A 1 -0.08 36.25 37.55
N LEU A 2 -0.18 35.88 36.27
CA LEU A 2 -0.29 34.49 35.78
C LEU A 2 1.05 34.10 35.14
N ALA A 3 1.62 32.96 35.56
CA ALA A 3 2.87 32.44 35.02
C ALA A 3 2.67 31.89 33.59
N PRO A 4 3.57 32.16 32.64
CA PRO A 4 3.46 31.63 31.29
C PRO A 4 3.84 30.14 31.28
N ASN A 5 2.91 29.32 30.78
CA ASN A 5 3.14 27.91 30.45
C ASN A 5 4.27 27.81 29.41
N LEU A 6 5.45 27.37 29.84
CA LEU A 6 6.52 26.97 28.94
C LEU A 6 6.12 25.67 28.24
N VAL A 7 5.61 25.80 27.02
CA VAL A 7 5.56 24.70 26.07
C VAL A 7 7.02 24.33 25.77
N ARG A 8 7.53 23.26 26.40
CA ARG A 8 8.84 22.72 26.05
C ARG A 8 8.83 22.35 24.57
N PRO A 9 9.73 22.88 23.73
CA PRO A 9 9.88 22.38 22.37
C PRO A 9 10.33 20.92 22.49
N MET A 10 9.50 20.01 21.99
CA MET A 10 9.79 18.58 21.93
C MET A 10 10.94 18.37 20.93
N ARG A 11 12.17 18.59 21.41
CA ARG A 11 13.38 18.34 20.64
C ARG A 11 13.59 16.84 20.65
N TYR A 12 13.18 16.18 19.57
CA TYR A 12 13.55 14.79 19.33
C TYR A 12 15.06 14.65 19.46
N SER A 13 15.50 13.62 20.16
CA SER A 13 16.91 13.25 20.17
C SER A 13 17.36 12.99 18.74
N ARG A 14 18.63 13.26 18.40
CA ARG A 14 19.21 12.89 17.09
C ARG A 14 18.94 11.42 16.75
N SER A 15 18.92 10.54 17.74
CA SER A 15 18.61 9.11 17.60
C SER A 15 17.14 8.83 17.28
N GLU A 16 16.20 9.68 17.69
CA GLU A 16 14.79 9.57 17.35
C GLU A 16 14.53 10.10 15.94
N HIS A 17 15.18 11.21 15.57
CA HIS A 17 15.13 11.74 14.21
C HIS A 17 15.61 10.74 13.15
N THR A 18 16.72 10.03 13.42
CA THR A 18 17.21 9.00 12.49
C THR A 18 16.25 7.82 12.40
N ARG A 19 15.68 7.37 13.52
CA ARG A 19 14.66 6.30 13.53
C ARG A 19 13.43 6.68 12.70
N VAL A 20 12.90 7.90 12.88
CA VAL A 20 11.75 8.38 12.12
C VAL A 20 12.06 8.46 10.62
N GLN A 21 13.24 8.96 10.24
CA GLN A 21 13.63 9.00 8.82
C GLN A 21 13.80 7.61 8.21
N THR A 22 14.33 6.65 8.97
CA THR A 22 14.44 5.26 8.52
C THR A 22 13.05 4.65 8.30
N LEU A 23 12.14 4.81 9.27
CA LEU A 23 10.77 4.33 9.16
C LEU A 23 10.06 4.95 7.94
N GLN A 24 10.21 6.25 7.72
CA GLN A 24 9.62 6.92 6.54
C GLN A 24 10.14 6.34 5.21
N LYS A 25 11.43 6.00 5.13
CA LYS A 25 11.99 5.34 3.94
C LYS A 25 11.47 3.93 3.75
N GLU A 26 11.27 3.18 4.84
CA GLU A 26 10.69 1.85 4.80
C GLU A 26 9.23 1.88 4.33
N VAL A 27 8.43 2.81 4.85
CA VAL A 27 7.06 3.05 4.41
C VAL A 27 7.02 3.39 2.93
N ALA A 28 7.83 4.35 2.46
CA ALA A 28 7.86 4.74 1.06
C ALA A 28 8.21 3.57 0.11
N ARG A 29 9.14 2.69 0.53
CA ARG A 29 9.48 1.49 -0.23
C ARG A 29 8.33 0.48 -0.25
N ALA A 30 7.70 0.22 0.89
CA ALA A 30 6.57 -0.70 0.97
C ALA A 30 5.37 -0.20 0.15
N GLU A 31 5.12 1.11 0.13
CA GLU A 31 4.12 1.73 -0.74
C GLU A 31 4.46 1.54 -2.23
N GLU A 32 5.72 1.77 -2.62
CA GLU A 32 6.17 1.58 -4.00
C GLU A 32 6.01 0.12 -4.45
N ASP A 33 6.42 -0.84 -3.61
CA ASP A 33 6.30 -2.27 -3.89
C ASP A 33 4.84 -2.69 -4.06
N TYR A 34 3.96 -2.24 -3.17
CA TYR A 34 2.52 -2.47 -3.29
C TYR A 34 1.96 -1.89 -4.60
N GLN A 35 2.31 -0.66 -4.97
CA GLN A 35 1.83 -0.04 -6.21
C GLN A 35 2.34 -0.76 -7.46
N ARG A 36 3.59 -1.24 -7.46
CA ARG A 36 4.15 -2.04 -8.55
C ARG A 36 3.37 -3.35 -8.75
N LEU A 37 3.07 -4.06 -7.67
CA LEU A 37 2.28 -5.29 -7.72
C LEU A 37 0.84 -5.02 -8.19
N ARG A 38 0.22 -3.94 -7.70
CA ARG A 38 -1.11 -3.50 -8.14
C ARG A 38 -1.14 -3.19 -9.64
N ALA A 39 -0.12 -2.50 -10.15
CA ALA A 39 -0.01 -2.20 -11.58
C ALA A 39 0.10 -3.48 -12.41
N ALA A 40 0.94 -4.44 -11.99
CA ALA A 40 1.08 -5.73 -12.67
C ALA A 40 -0.22 -6.56 -12.66
N TYR A 41 -0.93 -6.58 -11.52
CA TYR A 41 -2.22 -7.25 -11.41
C TYR A 41 -3.25 -6.67 -12.39
N LEU A 42 -3.34 -5.34 -12.47
CA LEU A 42 -4.27 -4.66 -13.38
C LEU A 42 -3.90 -4.88 -14.85
N ASP A 43 -2.60 -4.89 -15.18
CA ASP A 43 -2.14 -5.14 -16.53
C ASP A 43 -2.51 -6.55 -17.02
N ILE A 44 -2.27 -7.57 -16.18
CA ILE A 44 -2.67 -8.95 -16.49
C ILE A 44 -4.18 -9.09 -16.54
N ALA A 45 -4.92 -8.49 -15.60
CA ALA A 45 -6.38 -8.55 -15.58
C ALA A 45 -6.99 -7.95 -16.87
N LYS A 46 -6.34 -6.94 -17.44
CA LYS A 46 -6.76 -6.26 -18.67
C LYS A 46 -6.34 -7.02 -19.93
N ASN A 47 -5.08 -7.41 -20.03
CA ASN A 47 -4.49 -7.90 -21.29
C ASN A 47 -4.56 -9.44 -21.40
N GLU A 48 -4.46 -10.14 -20.28
CA GLU A 48 -4.44 -11.60 -20.21
C GLU A 48 -5.44 -12.13 -19.18
N PRO A 49 -6.74 -11.79 -19.30
CA PRO A 49 -7.72 -12.10 -18.27
C PRO A 49 -7.81 -13.61 -17.95
N GLY A 50 -7.53 -14.49 -18.92
CA GLY A 50 -7.55 -15.94 -18.74
C GLY A 50 -6.35 -16.51 -17.95
N HIS A 51 -5.37 -15.67 -17.60
CA HIS A 51 -4.18 -16.08 -16.87
C HIS A 51 -4.43 -16.13 -15.35
N GLU A 52 -5.40 -16.95 -14.94
CA GLU A 52 -5.94 -16.98 -13.57
C GLU A 52 -4.87 -17.31 -12.51
N VAL A 53 -3.89 -18.14 -12.85
CA VAL A 53 -2.76 -18.47 -11.97
C VAL A 53 -1.88 -17.24 -11.73
N ALA A 54 -1.57 -16.47 -12.77
CA ALA A 54 -0.76 -15.25 -12.63
C ALA A 54 -1.49 -14.20 -11.78
N LEU A 55 -2.80 -14.04 -11.98
CA LEU A 55 -3.64 -13.17 -11.15
C LEU A 55 -3.64 -13.59 -9.68
N ALA A 56 -3.77 -14.90 -9.41
CA ALA A 56 -3.75 -15.42 -8.05
C ALA A 56 -2.37 -15.23 -7.37
N MET A 57 -1.28 -15.46 -8.10
CA MET A 57 0.08 -15.27 -7.57
C MET A 57 0.35 -13.81 -7.22
N ILE A 58 0.06 -12.89 -8.14
CA ILE A 58 0.29 -11.46 -7.92
C ILE A 58 -0.67 -10.91 -6.86
N GLY A 59 -1.92 -11.36 -6.82
CA GLY A 59 -2.85 -11.03 -5.76
C GLY A 59 -2.29 -11.41 -4.38
N ALA A 60 -1.76 -12.63 -4.23
CA ALA A 60 -1.15 -13.07 -2.99
C ALA A 60 0.12 -12.29 -2.60
N ASP A 61 0.93 -11.88 -3.57
CA ASP A 61 2.09 -11.00 -3.34
C ASP A 61 1.64 -9.59 -2.91
N MET A 62 0.59 -9.06 -3.53
CA MET A 62 0.02 -7.76 -3.21
C MET A 62 -0.55 -7.75 -1.79
N ASP A 63 -1.24 -8.82 -1.37
CA ASP A 63 -1.74 -8.98 0.01
C ASP A 63 -0.60 -8.97 1.02
N ARG A 64 0.52 -9.65 0.72
CA ARG A 64 1.73 -9.63 1.57
C ARG A 64 2.33 -8.24 1.67
N ALA A 65 2.47 -7.54 0.55
CA ALA A 65 3.01 -6.18 0.52
C ALA A 65 2.13 -5.20 1.30
N HIS A 66 0.81 -5.33 1.19
CA HIS A 66 -0.11 -4.48 1.93
C HIS A 66 -0.11 -4.80 3.44
N ALA A 67 -0.07 -6.08 3.82
CA ALA A 67 0.06 -6.46 5.23
C ALA A 67 1.36 -5.92 5.86
N HIS A 68 2.46 -5.91 5.10
CA HIS A 68 3.72 -5.32 5.53
C HIS A 68 3.60 -3.80 5.69
N LEU A 69 2.96 -3.11 4.75
CA LEU A 69 2.71 -1.67 4.84
C LEU A 69 1.87 -1.33 6.09
N GLN A 70 0.79 -2.07 6.35
CA GLN A 70 -0.05 -1.91 7.54
C GLN A 70 0.74 -2.03 8.84
N GLU A 71 1.66 -3.00 8.91
CA GLU A 71 2.55 -3.19 10.06
C GLU A 71 3.49 -2.00 10.26
N LEU A 72 4.09 -1.47 9.19
CA LEU A 72 4.99 -0.32 9.26
C LEU A 72 4.31 0.97 9.75
N ILE A 73 3.04 1.17 9.40
CA ILE A 73 2.27 2.37 9.80
C ILE A 73 1.43 2.15 11.08
N GLY A 74 1.52 0.97 11.70
CA GLY A 74 0.83 0.64 12.95
C GLY A 74 -0.68 0.44 12.79
N LEU A 75 -1.16 0.12 11.58
CA LEU A 75 -2.55 -0.26 11.36
C LEU A 75 -2.77 -1.75 11.66
N PRO A 76 -3.96 -2.14 12.13
CA PRO A 76 -4.30 -3.54 12.29
C PRO A 76 -4.25 -4.26 10.94
N ARG A 77 -3.78 -5.52 10.94
CA ARG A 77 -3.78 -6.38 9.76
C ARG A 77 -5.22 -6.71 9.36
N LEU A 78 -5.75 -5.94 8.43
CA LEU A 78 -7.07 -6.19 7.87
C LEU A 78 -6.90 -7.06 6.62
N PRO A 79 -7.71 -8.12 6.45
CA PRO A 79 -7.68 -8.92 5.24
C PRO A 79 -7.90 -7.99 4.06
N PHE A 80 -6.92 -7.94 3.17
CA PHE A 80 -7.04 -7.10 2.00
C PHE A 80 -8.03 -7.75 1.05
N THR A 81 -9.18 -7.11 0.89
CA THR A 81 -10.16 -7.56 -0.10
C THR A 81 -9.85 -6.81 -1.38
N HIS A 82 -8.89 -7.28 -2.17
CA HIS A 82 -8.82 -6.83 -3.56
C HIS A 82 -10.13 -7.26 -4.26
N GLU A 83 -10.63 -6.42 -5.16
CA GLU A 83 -11.80 -6.79 -5.92
C GLU A 83 -11.52 -8.11 -6.66
N PRO A 84 -12.47 -9.06 -6.65
CA PRO A 84 -12.31 -10.31 -7.37
C PRO A 84 -11.88 -10.03 -8.81
N SER A 85 -10.96 -10.84 -9.35
CA SER A 85 -10.45 -10.70 -10.72
C SER A 85 -11.57 -10.58 -11.76
N THR A 86 -12.74 -11.18 -11.49
CA THR A 86 -13.95 -11.09 -12.31
C THR A 86 -14.59 -9.70 -12.33
N VAL A 87 -14.55 -8.95 -11.22
CA VAL A 87 -15.07 -7.58 -11.14
C VAL A 87 -14.11 -6.61 -11.81
N VAL A 88 -12.81 -6.73 -11.54
CA VAL A 88 -11.75 -5.95 -12.21
C VAL A 88 -11.77 -6.17 -13.72
N ARG A 89 -11.96 -7.42 -14.19
CA ARG A 89 -12.13 -7.74 -15.61
C ARG A 89 -13.36 -7.03 -16.19
N ARG A 90 -14.48 -7.03 -15.48
CA ARG A 90 -15.72 -6.37 -15.93
C ARG A 90 -15.55 -4.87 -16.06
N GLU A 91 -14.88 -4.23 -15.10
CA GLU A 91 -14.59 -2.79 -15.16
C GLU A 91 -13.59 -2.45 -16.27
N ALA A 92 -12.52 -3.23 -16.42
CA ALA A 92 -11.55 -3.06 -17.50
C ALA A 92 -12.22 -3.18 -18.89
N GLN A 93 -13.16 -4.12 -19.05
CA GLN A 93 -13.96 -4.27 -20.28
C GLN A 93 -14.92 -3.09 -20.51
N ARG A 94 -15.51 -2.52 -19.45
CA ARG A 94 -16.36 -1.32 -19.58
C ARG A 94 -15.55 -0.11 -20.04
N ILE A 95 -14.41 0.16 -19.39
CA ILE A 95 -13.54 1.31 -19.71
C ILE A 95 -12.99 1.21 -21.14
N THR A 96 -12.80 0.00 -21.67
CA THR A 96 -12.37 -0.21 -23.06
C THR A 96 -13.50 -0.15 -24.08
N HIS A 97 -14.77 -0.32 -23.68
CA HIS A 97 -15.94 -0.16 -24.55
C HIS A 97 -16.47 1.28 -24.60
N ASP A 98 -16.20 2.08 -23.57
CA ASP A 98 -16.65 3.48 -23.46
C ASP A 98 -15.67 4.51 -24.09
N ASN A 99 -14.57 4.04 -24.70
CA ASN A 99 -13.59 4.83 -25.47
C ASN A 99 -13.61 4.42 -26.96
#